data_AF-A0A8J2V3E2-F1
#
_entry.id   AF-A0A8J2V3E2-F1
#
_cell.length_a   1.000
_cell.length_b   1.000
_cell.length_c   1.000
_cell.angle_alpha   90.00
_cell.angle_beta   90.00
_cell.angle_gamma   90.00
#
_symmetry.space_group_name_H-M   'P 1'
#
loop_
_entity.id
_entity.type
_entity.pdbx_description
1 polymer ?
#
loop_
_entity_poly.entity_id
_entity_poly.type
_entity_poly.pdbx_seq_one_letter_code
_entity_poly.pdbx_strand_id
1 'polypeptide(L)'
;MAHTIRWTIALLMGATLFRVQTVLFLPTVEMFGGIAPDGWFGPWLSDAILGFLVPVMVFLFLTRRGIRVWGALVLYNAVGAFDYSQGLITQYISPMPAEVASPTTVYAGIGVFMTLQLIALRLLFIRSVVQHFSTPRKSSPSQSTKKEHVMSETSYPRASTALLFIDPYNDFLAEDGKMWPALSEVAKSIDLHANLTRVRKAVRDADIPIFILPHHRHQPTDFEGWAHLTPSQKAAHEYQLFAEGSWGGEWYPGFGPEPGDVVVKEHWGASSFANTDLDVQLRQRGITHVIFIGLIANTCIETSARHAAELGYHVTLVRDATAAMSAEAMHAAHDINGPTYAHTILTTAELVGKLAQVTAE
;
A
#
# COMPACT_ATOMS: atom_id res chain seq x y z
N MET A 1 11.60 -16.17 -16.97
CA MET A 1 11.40 -14.77 -17.42
C MET A 1 12.09 -13.73 -16.51
N ALA A 2 12.10 -13.92 -15.19
CA ALA A 2 12.73 -12.97 -14.24
C ALA A 2 14.27 -12.91 -14.29
N HIS A 3 14.95 -13.95 -14.77
CA HIS A 3 16.42 -14.03 -14.78
C HIS A 3 17.04 -13.09 -15.82
N THR A 4 16.54 -13.09 -17.05
CA THR A 4 17.02 -12.25 -18.15
C THR A 4 16.90 -10.75 -17.83
N ILE A 5 15.78 -10.34 -17.23
CA ILE A 5 15.53 -8.94 -16.83
C ILE A 5 16.49 -8.50 -15.71
N ARG A 6 16.78 -9.39 -14.74
CA ARG A 6 17.73 -9.10 -13.66
C ARG A 6 19.15 -8.89 -14.18
N TRP A 7 19.59 -9.69 -15.15
CA TRP A 7 20.90 -9.52 -15.79
C TRP A 7 20.98 -8.27 -16.66
N THR A 8 19.91 -7.92 -17.38
CA THR A 8 19.83 -6.66 -18.10
C THR A 8 19.96 -5.46 -17.17
N ILE A 9 19.25 -5.45 -16.04
CA ILE A 9 19.34 -4.37 -15.05
C ILE A 9 20.75 -4.32 -14.42
N ALA A 10 21.34 -5.47 -14.08
CA ALA A 10 22.70 -5.53 -13.53
C ALA A 10 23.76 -5.01 -14.52
N LEU A 11 23.65 -5.34 -15.81
CA LEU A 11 24.52 -4.83 -16.87
C LEU A 11 24.38 -3.30 -17.03
N LEU A 12 23.16 -2.78 -17.00
CA LEU A 12 22.89 -1.34 -17.06
C LEU A 12 23.49 -0.59 -15.85
N MET A 13 23.39 -1.17 -14.65
CA MET A 13 24.02 -0.62 -13.45
C MET A 13 25.54 -0.70 -13.48
N GLY A 14 26.11 -1.80 -13.98
CA GLY A 14 27.55 -1.97 -14.15
C GLY A 14 28.16 -0.94 -15.11
N ALA A 15 27.51 -0.69 -16.25
CA ALA A 15 27.93 0.35 -17.19
C ALA A 15 27.88 1.76 -16.55
N THR A 16 26.93 1.99 -15.64
CA THR A 16 26.77 3.26 -14.92
C THR A 16 27.88 3.49 -13.89
N LEU A 17 28.24 2.47 -13.11
CA LEU A 17 29.31 2.57 -12.10
C LEU A 17 30.70 2.70 -12.73
N PHE A 18 30.93 2.04 -13.87
CA PHE A 18 32.20 2.14 -14.59
C PHE A 18 32.44 3.56 -15.15
N ARG A 19 31.38 4.25 -15.61
CA ARG A 19 31.44 5.63 -16.11
C ARG A 19 31.87 6.65 -15.04
N VAL A 20 31.46 6.42 -13.79
CA VAL A 20 31.87 7.24 -12.64
C VAL A 20 33.34 7.03 -12.27
N GLN A 21 33.89 5.82 -12.45
CA GLN A 21 35.29 5.55 -12.18
C GLN A 21 36.24 6.29 -13.14
N THR A 22 35.86 6.46 -14.41
CA THR A 22 36.68 7.22 -15.37
C THR A 22 36.94 8.66 -14.93
N VAL A 23 35.99 9.26 -14.20
CA VAL A 23 36.11 10.60 -13.60
C VAL A 23 37.09 10.61 -12.41
N LEU A 24 37.17 9.52 -11.65
CA LEU A 24 37.99 9.42 -10.44
C LEU A 24 39.46 9.04 -10.73
N PHE A 25 39.74 8.42 -11.88
CA PHE A 25 41.10 8.02 -12.28
C PHE A 25 41.87 9.06 -13.10
N LEU A 26 41.30 10.23 -13.35
CA LEU A 26 41.97 11.34 -14.06
C LEU A 26 42.11 12.56 -13.12
N PRO A 27 43.09 12.54 -12.19
CA PRO A 27 43.28 13.59 -11.19
C PRO A 27 43.78 14.94 -11.77
N THR A 28 44.05 15.00 -13.07
CA THR A 28 44.39 16.23 -13.78
C THR A 28 43.35 16.50 -14.86
N VAL A 29 42.23 17.11 -14.46
CA VAL A 29 41.27 17.69 -15.40
C VAL A 29 41.79 19.07 -15.82
N GLU A 30 42.94 19.10 -16.49
CA GLU A 30 43.15 20.14 -17.51
C GLU A 30 42.44 19.62 -18.75
N MET A 31 41.41 20.34 -19.17
CA MET A 31 40.62 20.14 -20.39
C MET A 31 41.39 19.37 -21.46
N PHE A 32 40.94 18.15 -21.78
CA PHE A 32 41.44 17.35 -22.91
C PHE A 32 41.01 17.93 -24.27
N GLY A 33 41.10 19.26 -24.43
CA GLY A 33 40.67 20.00 -25.62
C GLY A 33 41.77 20.26 -26.64
N GLY A 34 42.99 19.78 -26.42
CA GLY A 34 44.12 20.19 -27.26
C GLY A 34 44.16 21.71 -27.40
N ILE A 35 44.23 22.22 -28.63
CA ILE A 35 44.37 23.65 -28.95
C ILE A 35 43.06 24.44 -28.71
N ALA A 36 41.93 23.78 -28.44
CA ALA A 36 40.61 24.38 -28.22
C ALA A 36 40.00 23.89 -26.88
N PRO A 37 40.36 24.51 -25.74
CA PRO A 37 40.02 24.04 -24.40
C PRO A 37 38.50 23.93 -24.10
N ASP A 38 37.68 24.71 -24.79
CA ASP A 38 36.22 24.77 -24.68
C ASP A 38 35.48 23.67 -25.46
N GLY A 39 36.12 23.02 -26.43
CA GLY A 39 35.48 22.01 -27.28
C GLY A 39 34.93 20.82 -26.50
N TRP A 40 35.57 20.45 -25.40
CA TRP A 40 35.18 19.31 -24.55
C TRP A 40 34.42 19.72 -23.28
N PHE A 41 34.17 21.01 -23.08
CA PHE A 41 33.42 21.52 -21.93
C PHE A 41 31.96 21.05 -21.95
N GLY A 42 31.34 20.99 -23.13
CA GLY A 42 29.99 20.45 -23.31
C GLY A 42 29.87 18.99 -22.86
N PRO A 43 30.64 18.06 -23.47
CA PRO A 43 30.68 16.66 -23.05
C PRO A 43 31.04 16.44 -21.57
N TRP A 44 31.95 17.27 -21.04
CA TRP A 44 32.33 17.20 -19.63
C TRP A 44 31.20 17.66 -18.69
N LEU A 45 30.50 18.75 -19.02
CA LEU A 45 29.39 19.26 -18.22
C LEU A 45 28.21 18.27 -18.21
N SER A 46 27.91 17.62 -19.34
CA SER A 46 26.95 16.52 -19.39
C SER A 46 27.41 15.34 -18.53
N ASP A 47 28.68 14.93 -18.60
CA ASP A 47 29.21 13.86 -17.75
C ASP A 47 29.12 14.17 -16.25
N ALA A 48 29.37 15.42 -15.85
CA ALA A 48 29.23 15.86 -14.46
C ALA A 48 27.77 15.86 -13.99
N ILE A 49 26.84 16.36 -14.81
CA ILE A 49 25.40 16.34 -14.52
C ILE A 49 24.87 14.90 -14.48
N LEU A 50 25.33 14.04 -15.39
CA LEU A 50 24.99 12.61 -15.43
C LEU A 50 25.54 11.85 -14.23
N GLY A 51 26.77 12.17 -13.79
CA GLY A 51 27.38 11.61 -12.58
C GLY A 51 26.60 11.96 -11.31
N PHE A 52 26.04 13.16 -11.22
CA PHE A 52 25.15 13.58 -10.11
C PHE A 52 23.79 12.87 -10.12
N LEU A 53 23.31 12.46 -11.29
CA LEU A 53 22.07 11.69 -11.40
C LEU A 53 22.25 10.25 -10.91
N VAL A 54 23.47 9.69 -10.89
CA VAL A 54 23.71 8.30 -10.46
C VAL A 54 23.29 8.05 -9.01
N PRO A 55 23.68 8.85 -8.00
CA PRO A 55 23.19 8.70 -6.62
C PRO A 55 21.67 8.81 -6.51
N VAL A 56 21.05 9.70 -7.27
CA VAL A 56 19.58 9.89 -7.29
C VAL A 56 18.92 8.66 -7.91
N MET A 57 19.48 8.11 -8.98
CA MET A 57 18.98 6.89 -9.62
C MET A 57 19.18 5.66 -8.75
N VAL A 58 20.31 5.53 -8.06
CA VAL A 58 20.58 4.47 -7.07
C VAL A 58 19.60 4.61 -5.90
N PHE A 59 19.40 5.82 -5.39
CA PHE A 59 18.43 6.09 -4.33
C PHE A 59 17.01 5.73 -4.76
N LEU A 60 16.55 6.18 -5.94
CA LEU A 60 15.22 5.85 -6.47
C LEU A 60 15.07 4.36 -6.78
N PHE A 61 16.13 3.71 -7.26
CA PHE A 61 16.16 2.26 -7.50
C PHE A 61 16.05 1.45 -6.20
N LEU A 62 16.72 1.90 -5.13
CA LEU A 62 16.72 1.27 -3.81
C LEU A 62 15.43 1.60 -3.01
N THR A 63 14.85 2.79 -3.18
CA THR A 63 13.76 3.28 -2.32
C THR A 63 12.34 3.08 -2.85
N ARG A 64 12.13 2.70 -4.14
CA ARG A 64 11.03 1.84 -4.66
C ARG A 64 10.79 2.07 -6.17
N ARG A 65 10.48 0.97 -6.88
CA ARG A 65 10.30 0.87 -8.34
C ARG A 65 8.92 1.37 -8.82
N GLY A 66 8.89 2.07 -9.95
CA GLY A 66 7.67 2.47 -10.66
C GLY A 66 7.97 3.26 -11.94
N ILE A 67 6.93 3.73 -12.63
CA ILE A 67 7.04 4.46 -13.91
C ILE A 67 7.98 5.66 -13.85
N ARG A 68 8.11 6.29 -12.68
CA ARG A 68 9.05 7.40 -12.42
C ARG A 68 10.51 6.96 -12.53
N VAL A 69 10.85 5.77 -12.02
CA VAL A 69 12.20 5.18 -12.12
C VAL A 69 12.51 4.79 -13.57
N TRP A 70 11.53 4.24 -14.29
CA TRP A 70 11.67 3.94 -15.72
C TRP A 70 11.89 5.21 -16.54
N GLY A 71 11.10 6.26 -16.28
CA GLY A 71 11.28 7.56 -16.94
C GLY A 71 12.68 8.16 -16.70
N ALA A 72 13.20 8.07 -15.48
CA ALA A 72 14.56 8.51 -15.17
C ALA A 72 15.63 7.70 -15.92
N LEU A 73 15.46 6.36 -16.02
CA LEU A 73 16.37 5.50 -16.78
C LEU A 73 16.36 5.81 -18.28
N VAL A 74 15.19 6.04 -18.87
CA VAL A 74 15.05 6.43 -20.28
C VAL A 74 15.72 7.77 -20.55
N LEU A 75 15.44 8.77 -19.72
CA LEU A 75 16.02 10.11 -19.85
C LEU A 75 17.56 10.06 -19.72
N TYR A 76 18.08 9.35 -18.73
CA TYR A 76 19.52 9.17 -18.54
C TYR A 76 20.19 8.54 -19.77
N ASN A 77 19.60 7.47 -20.31
CA ASN A 77 20.18 6.79 -21.47
C ASN A 77 20.13 7.66 -22.74
N ALA A 78 19.07 8.45 -22.92
CA ALA A 78 18.95 9.39 -24.03
C ALA A 78 19.98 10.53 -23.95
N VAL A 79 20.17 11.12 -22.77
CA VAL A 79 21.17 12.18 -22.56
C VAL A 79 22.59 11.63 -22.76
N GLY A 80 22.88 10.42 -22.29
CA GLY A 80 24.18 9.78 -22.53
C GLY A 80 24.46 9.48 -24.01
N ALA A 81 23.44 9.10 -24.80
CA ALA A 81 23.62 8.87 -26.24
C ALA A 81 23.85 10.20 -26.99
N PHE A 82 23.14 11.26 -26.60
CA PHE A 82 23.36 12.61 -27.12
C PHE A 82 24.78 13.09 -26.81
N ASP A 83 25.25 12.89 -25.59
CA ASP A 83 26.58 13.26 -25.15
C ASP A 83 27.71 12.60 -25.97
N TYR A 84 27.65 11.28 -26.18
CA TYR A 84 28.63 10.60 -27.05
C TYR A 84 28.55 11.06 -28.51
N SER A 85 27.37 11.46 -28.99
CA SER A 85 27.25 12.06 -30.33
C SER A 85 27.94 13.43 -30.42
N GLN A 86 27.86 14.23 -29.36
CA GLN A 86 28.60 15.49 -29.25
C GLN A 86 30.11 15.23 -29.14
N GLY A 87 30.52 14.20 -28.40
CA GLY A 87 31.93 13.76 -28.34
C GLY A 87 32.49 13.36 -29.71
N LEU A 88 31.70 12.66 -30.56
CA LEU A 88 32.12 12.34 -31.94
C LEU A 88 32.29 13.59 -32.80
N ILE A 89 31.31 14.51 -32.75
CA ILE A 89 31.34 15.77 -33.49
C ILE A 89 32.55 16.60 -33.05
N THR A 90 32.78 16.67 -31.74
CA THR A 90 33.91 17.39 -31.14
C THR A 90 35.24 16.78 -31.56
N GLN A 91 35.40 15.45 -31.47
CA GLN A 91 36.63 14.78 -31.91
C GLN A 91 36.90 14.97 -33.42
N TYR A 92 35.86 15.14 -34.24
CA TYR A 92 35.99 15.43 -35.66
C TYR A 92 36.43 16.89 -35.93
N ILE A 93 35.86 17.85 -35.21
CA ILE A 93 36.14 19.29 -35.40
C ILE A 93 37.41 19.73 -34.67
N SER A 94 37.73 19.11 -33.53
CA SER A 94 38.81 19.45 -32.60
C SER A 94 39.40 18.16 -32.00
N PRO A 95 40.23 17.44 -32.77
CA PRO A 95 40.73 16.13 -32.37
C PRO A 95 41.68 16.24 -31.17
N MET A 96 41.57 15.28 -30.24
CA MET A 96 42.53 15.15 -29.15
C MET A 96 43.97 14.94 -29.66
N PRO A 97 44.98 15.50 -28.96
CA PRO A 97 46.38 15.29 -29.30
C PRO A 97 46.77 13.81 -29.26
N ALA A 98 47.55 13.38 -30.25
CA ALA A 98 47.95 11.97 -30.41
C ALA A 98 48.81 11.44 -29.25
N GLU A 99 49.47 12.33 -28.50
CA GLU A 99 50.26 12.01 -27.30
C GLU A 99 49.41 11.48 -26.14
N VAL A 100 48.12 11.85 -26.11
CA VAL A 100 47.16 11.43 -25.07
C VAL A 100 46.47 10.13 -25.49
N ALA A 101 45.93 10.09 -26.70
CA ALA A 101 45.30 8.89 -27.27
C ALA A 101 45.27 8.97 -28.79
N SER A 102 45.45 7.82 -29.46
CA SER A 102 45.31 7.79 -30.91
C SER A 102 43.86 8.09 -31.34
N PRO A 103 43.62 8.80 -32.47
CA PRO A 103 42.27 9.06 -32.95
C PRO A 103 41.43 7.79 -33.07
N THR A 104 42.03 6.70 -33.54
CA THR A 104 41.39 5.38 -33.63
C THR A 104 40.89 4.89 -32.28
N THR A 105 41.68 5.03 -31.21
CA THR A 105 41.30 4.66 -29.85
C THR A 105 40.12 5.50 -29.36
N VAL A 106 40.12 6.79 -29.64
CA VAL A 106 39.06 7.72 -29.21
C VAL A 106 37.75 7.41 -29.94
N TYR A 107 37.77 7.32 -31.27
CA TYR A 107 36.58 6.99 -32.06
C TYR A 107 36.04 5.60 -31.73
N ALA A 108 36.92 4.61 -31.51
CA ALA A 108 36.51 3.27 -31.09
C ALA A 108 35.84 3.30 -29.71
N GLY A 109 36.43 4.01 -28.75
CA GLY A 109 35.85 4.17 -27.40
C GLY A 109 34.46 4.80 -27.46
N ILE A 110 34.34 5.98 -28.07
CA ILE A 110 33.06 6.70 -28.19
C ILE A 110 32.02 5.86 -28.95
N GLY A 111 32.42 5.22 -30.05
CA GLY A 111 31.54 4.36 -30.85
C GLY A 111 31.03 3.15 -30.07
N VAL A 112 31.89 2.49 -29.29
CA VAL A 112 31.49 1.37 -28.42
C VAL A 112 30.48 1.84 -27.36
N PHE A 113 30.76 2.94 -26.67
CA PHE A 113 29.85 3.42 -25.62
C PHE A 113 28.52 3.96 -26.16
N MET A 114 28.54 4.67 -27.29
CA MET A 114 27.32 5.09 -27.99
C MET A 114 26.47 3.87 -28.38
N THR A 115 27.11 2.82 -28.91
CA THR A 115 26.41 1.57 -29.28
C THR A 115 25.78 0.91 -28.06
N LEU A 116 26.52 0.80 -26.94
CA LEU A 116 26.00 0.25 -25.69
C LEU A 116 24.81 1.05 -25.15
N GLN A 117 24.84 2.39 -25.27
CA GLN A 117 23.77 3.26 -24.79
C GLN A 117 22.50 3.14 -25.64
N LEU A 118 22.65 3.01 -26.96
CA LEU A 118 21.52 2.77 -27.86
C LEU A 118 20.91 1.37 -27.64
N ILE A 119 21.73 0.37 -27.37
CA ILE A 119 21.27 -0.97 -26.97
C ILE A 119 20.49 -0.88 -25.65
N ALA A 120 21.03 -0.20 -24.64
CA ALA A 120 20.38 0.02 -23.35
C ALA A 120 19.01 0.71 -23.51
N LEU A 121 18.95 1.78 -24.31
CA LEU A 121 17.72 2.50 -24.61
C LEU A 121 16.70 1.57 -25.28
N ARG A 122 17.13 0.80 -26.29
CA ARG A 122 16.27 -0.19 -26.97
C ARG A 122 15.72 -1.24 -25.99
N LEU A 123 16.54 -1.72 -25.06
CA LEU A 123 16.12 -2.70 -24.04
C LEU A 123 15.04 -2.13 -23.11
N LEU A 124 15.10 -0.84 -22.76
CA LEU A 124 14.12 -0.17 -21.90
C LEU A 124 12.72 -0.05 -22.53
N PHE A 125 12.63 -0.07 -23.87
CA PHE A 125 11.37 -0.03 -24.62
C PHE A 125 10.83 -1.41 -25.02
N ILE A 126 11.50 -2.51 -24.65
CA ILE A 126 10.94 -3.85 -24.84
C ILE A 126 9.63 -3.96 -24.05
N ARG A 127 8.57 -4.47 -24.69
CA ARG A 127 7.22 -4.56 -24.10
C ARG A 127 7.21 -5.16 -22.69
N SER A 128 7.96 -6.22 -22.44
CA SER A 128 8.05 -6.86 -21.12
C SER A 128 8.76 -5.99 -20.06
N VAL A 129 9.73 -5.19 -20.46
CA VAL A 129 10.43 -4.23 -19.58
C VAL A 129 9.52 -3.06 -19.25
N VAL A 130 8.84 -2.49 -20.26
CA VAL A 130 7.86 -1.42 -20.07
C VAL A 130 6.73 -1.88 -19.16
N GLN A 131 6.17 -3.08 -19.37
CA GLN A 131 5.15 -3.66 -18.50
C GLN A 131 5.65 -3.83 -17.06
N HIS A 132 6.88 -4.32 -16.86
CA HIS A 132 7.45 -4.49 -15.52
C HIS A 132 7.52 -3.18 -14.70
N PHE A 133 7.74 -2.04 -15.35
CA PHE A 133 7.76 -0.73 -14.69
C PHE A 133 6.43 0.03 -14.68
N SER A 134 5.53 -0.28 -15.62
CA SER A 134 4.24 0.40 -15.79
C SER A 134 3.10 -0.29 -15.04
N THR A 135 3.21 -1.58 -14.74
CA THR A 135 2.23 -2.29 -13.93
C THR A 135 2.39 -1.85 -12.47
N PRO A 136 1.35 -1.23 -11.85
CA PRO A 136 1.32 -1.04 -10.41
C PRO A 136 1.55 -2.40 -9.76
N ARG A 137 2.41 -2.46 -8.75
CA ARG A 137 2.68 -3.74 -8.08
C ARG A 137 1.34 -4.26 -7.53
N LYS A 138 0.78 -5.33 -8.12
CA LYS A 138 0.04 -6.30 -7.30
C LYS A 138 1.03 -6.67 -6.21
N SER A 139 0.70 -6.43 -4.94
CA SER A 139 1.50 -6.86 -3.79
C SER A 139 1.96 -8.30 -4.01
N SER A 140 3.17 -8.47 -4.54
CA SER A 140 3.73 -9.78 -4.80
C SER A 140 4.16 -10.29 -3.43
N PRO A 141 3.82 -11.55 -3.11
CA PRO A 141 3.83 -12.06 -1.75
C PRO A 141 5.21 -11.81 -1.14
N SER A 142 5.21 -11.40 0.14
CA SER A 142 6.44 -11.30 0.89
C SER A 142 7.27 -12.57 0.67
N GLN A 143 8.60 -12.45 0.68
CA GLN A 143 9.48 -13.61 0.76
C GLN A 143 9.19 -14.36 2.07
N SER A 144 8.17 -15.22 2.03
CA SER A 144 7.82 -16.21 3.04
C SER A 144 8.28 -17.59 2.59
N THR A 145 9.46 -17.69 2.00
CA THR A 145 10.15 -18.98 1.87
C THR A 145 11.13 -19.07 3.03
N LYS A 146 10.74 -19.81 4.07
CA LYS A 146 11.38 -19.99 5.39
C LYS A 146 11.04 -18.96 6.48
N LYS A 147 9.76 -18.63 6.59
CA LYS A 147 9.10 -18.76 7.90
C LYS A 147 7.87 -19.62 7.64
N GLU A 148 7.96 -20.91 7.97
CA GLU A 148 6.85 -21.54 8.65
C GLU A 148 6.61 -20.69 9.91
N HIS A 149 5.95 -19.55 9.73
CA HIS A 149 5.12 -19.09 10.80
C HIS A 149 4.11 -20.23 10.89
N VAL A 150 4.12 -20.91 12.03
CA VAL A 150 2.98 -21.69 12.48
C VAL A 150 1.78 -20.75 12.31
N MET A 151 1.14 -20.79 11.14
CA MET A 151 -0.27 -20.52 11.05
C MET A 151 -0.81 -21.64 11.92
N SER A 152 -1.01 -21.35 13.21
CA SER A 152 -1.93 -22.16 13.99
C SER A 152 -3.12 -22.34 13.09
N GLU A 153 -3.59 -23.57 12.89
CA GLU A 153 -4.87 -23.79 12.24
C GLU A 153 -5.89 -22.97 13.04
N THR A 154 -6.18 -21.75 12.58
CA THR A 154 -7.12 -20.87 13.27
C THR A 154 -8.46 -21.57 13.16
N SER A 155 -8.88 -22.15 14.27
CA SER A 155 -10.18 -22.76 14.48
C SER A 155 -11.12 -21.70 15.05
N TYR A 156 -12.41 -21.82 14.73
CA TYR A 156 -13.46 -20.96 15.24
C TYR A 156 -14.47 -21.82 16.00
N PRO A 157 -14.19 -22.18 17.27
CA PRO A 157 -15.12 -23.01 18.03
C PRO A 157 -16.46 -22.28 18.18
N ARG A 158 -17.54 -22.90 17.72
CA ARG A 158 -18.90 -22.31 17.71
C ARG A 158 -19.28 -21.69 19.04
N ALA A 159 -19.05 -22.42 20.14
CA ALA A 159 -19.45 -22.01 21.49
C ALA A 159 -18.69 -20.80 22.05
N SER A 160 -17.53 -20.44 21.48
CA SER A 160 -16.67 -19.38 22.00
C SER A 160 -16.25 -18.36 20.95
N THR A 161 -16.91 -18.33 19.80
CA THR A 161 -16.67 -17.37 18.72
C THR A 161 -17.84 -16.40 18.62
N ALA A 162 -17.58 -15.13 18.29
CA ALA A 162 -18.60 -14.17 17.95
C ALA A 162 -18.21 -13.32 16.73
N LEU A 163 -19.21 -12.91 15.95
CA LEU A 163 -19.05 -11.87 14.94
C LEU A 163 -19.35 -10.51 15.55
N LEU A 164 -18.45 -9.56 15.38
CA LEU A 164 -18.56 -8.18 15.81
C LEU A 164 -18.78 -7.30 14.59
N PHE A 165 -20.01 -6.81 14.40
CA PHE A 165 -20.41 -5.99 13.25
C PHE A 165 -20.54 -4.52 13.68
N ILE A 166 -19.55 -3.72 13.29
CA ILE A 166 -19.42 -2.32 13.71
C ILE A 166 -20.16 -1.38 12.74
N ASP A 167 -20.94 -0.48 13.34
CA ASP A 167 -21.57 0.69 12.73
C ASP A 167 -22.36 0.42 11.42
N PRO A 168 -23.32 -0.53 11.37
CA PRO A 168 -24.09 -0.83 10.16
C PRO A 168 -25.22 0.20 9.89
N TYR A 169 -24.88 1.49 9.89
CA TYR A 169 -25.82 2.60 9.69
C TYR A 169 -25.95 3.02 8.22
N ASN A 170 -27.09 3.61 7.87
CA ASN A 170 -27.32 4.20 6.54
C ASN A 170 -26.28 5.26 6.19
N ASP A 171 -25.90 6.12 7.13
CA ASP A 171 -24.90 7.16 6.87
C ASP A 171 -23.57 6.60 6.32
N PHE A 172 -23.22 5.36 6.68
CA PHE A 172 -22.04 4.69 6.17
C PHE A 172 -22.27 3.83 4.92
N LEU A 173 -23.43 3.21 4.79
CA LEU A 173 -23.64 2.11 3.85
C LEU A 173 -24.64 2.41 2.74
N ALA A 174 -25.51 3.40 2.88
CA ALA A 174 -26.47 3.76 1.86
C ALA A 174 -25.90 4.81 0.90
N GLU A 175 -26.33 4.80 -0.37
CA GLU A 175 -25.75 5.70 -1.37
C GLU A 175 -25.95 7.19 -1.05
N ASP A 176 -27.05 7.52 -0.37
CA ASP A 176 -27.37 8.87 0.09
C ASP A 176 -26.86 9.16 1.51
N GLY A 177 -26.13 8.23 2.13
CA GLY A 177 -25.58 8.38 3.47
C GLY A 177 -24.49 9.45 3.55
N LYS A 178 -24.42 10.19 4.65
CA LYS A 178 -23.49 11.33 4.79
C LYS A 178 -22.02 10.98 4.56
N MET A 179 -21.60 9.77 4.93
CA MET A 179 -20.22 9.30 4.82
C MET A 179 -19.97 8.48 3.56
N TRP A 180 -21.02 8.07 2.83
CA TRP A 180 -20.87 7.27 1.63
C TRP A 180 -20.00 7.91 0.55
N PRO A 181 -20.08 9.23 0.26
CA PRO A 181 -19.18 9.84 -0.73
C PRO A 181 -17.70 9.60 -0.43
N ALA A 182 -17.30 9.61 0.85
CA ALA A 182 -15.92 9.37 1.26
C ALA A 182 -15.51 7.89 1.26
N LEU A 183 -16.48 6.96 1.34
CA LEU A 183 -16.25 5.52 1.46
C LEU A 183 -16.46 4.75 0.15
N SER A 184 -17.32 5.28 -0.73
CA SER A 184 -17.91 4.55 -1.85
C SER A 184 -16.89 3.99 -2.84
N GLU A 185 -15.78 4.70 -3.10
CA GLU A 185 -14.71 4.22 -3.97
C GLU A 185 -14.12 2.91 -3.45
N VAL A 186 -13.68 2.89 -2.19
CA VAL A 186 -13.11 1.71 -1.55
C VAL A 186 -14.17 0.63 -1.39
N ALA A 187 -15.35 0.98 -0.87
CA ALA A 187 -16.44 0.03 -0.60
C ALA A 187 -16.89 -0.69 -1.88
N LYS A 188 -17.02 0.01 -3.01
CA LYS A 188 -17.35 -0.58 -4.31
C LYS A 188 -16.19 -1.41 -4.86
N SER A 189 -14.93 -1.00 -4.65
CA SER A 189 -13.76 -1.74 -5.15
C SER A 189 -13.58 -3.14 -4.53
N ILE A 190 -14.13 -3.35 -3.32
CA ILE A 190 -14.04 -4.61 -2.58
C ILE A 190 -15.37 -5.35 -2.49
N ASP A 191 -16.43 -4.88 -3.14
CA ASP A 191 -17.79 -5.42 -3.01
C ASP A 191 -18.29 -5.52 -1.56
N LEU A 192 -18.08 -4.45 -0.76
CA LEU A 192 -18.29 -4.43 0.69
C LEU A 192 -19.65 -5.03 1.12
N HIS A 193 -20.75 -4.54 0.55
CA HIS A 193 -22.11 -5.02 0.90
C HIS A 193 -22.30 -6.51 0.62
N ALA A 194 -21.78 -7.01 -0.50
CA ALA A 194 -21.87 -8.42 -0.83
C ALA A 194 -21.05 -9.25 0.17
N ASN A 195 -19.86 -8.77 0.54
CA ASN A 195 -19.02 -9.44 1.53
C ASN A 195 -19.63 -9.44 2.94
N LEU A 196 -20.15 -8.31 3.41
CA LEU A 196 -20.89 -8.23 4.67
C LEU A 196 -22.07 -9.23 4.69
N THR A 197 -22.82 -9.31 3.59
CA THR A 197 -23.92 -10.27 3.44
C THR A 197 -23.43 -11.73 3.54
N ARG A 198 -22.35 -12.06 2.82
CA ARG A 198 -21.78 -13.43 2.83
C ARG A 198 -21.24 -13.82 4.21
N VAL A 199 -20.52 -12.92 4.88
CA VAL A 199 -19.99 -13.18 6.23
C VAL A 199 -21.14 -13.41 7.21
N ARG A 200 -22.13 -12.52 7.25
CA ARG A 200 -23.29 -12.66 8.15
C ARG A 200 -24.02 -13.97 7.91
N LYS A 201 -24.27 -14.32 6.64
CA LYS A 201 -24.90 -15.59 6.31
C LYS A 201 -24.09 -16.78 6.83
N ALA A 202 -22.80 -16.84 6.54
CA ALA A 202 -21.97 -17.97 6.95
C ALA A 202 -21.84 -18.10 8.47
N VAL A 203 -21.77 -16.98 9.19
CA VAL A 203 -21.76 -16.95 10.66
C VAL A 203 -23.10 -17.46 11.22
N ARG A 204 -24.24 -17.07 10.64
CA ARG A 204 -25.55 -17.61 11.02
C ARG A 204 -25.67 -19.09 10.72
N ASP A 205 -25.22 -19.54 9.55
CA ASP A 205 -25.24 -20.97 9.18
C ASP A 205 -24.37 -21.81 10.14
N ALA A 206 -23.31 -21.21 10.70
CA ALA A 206 -22.45 -21.81 11.72
C ALA A 206 -22.97 -21.66 13.17
N ASP A 207 -24.14 -21.04 13.37
CA ASP A 207 -24.74 -20.72 14.67
C ASP A 207 -23.76 -20.02 15.63
N ILE A 208 -23.01 -19.07 15.08
CA ILE A 208 -22.14 -18.17 15.83
C ILE A 208 -22.93 -16.89 16.14
N PRO A 209 -22.93 -16.41 17.40
CA PRO A 209 -23.65 -15.20 17.76
C PRO A 209 -23.09 -13.95 17.06
N ILE A 210 -23.99 -13.09 16.62
CA ILE A 210 -23.68 -11.79 16.02
C ILE A 210 -23.93 -10.69 17.05
N PHE A 211 -22.93 -9.82 17.23
CA PHE A 211 -23.01 -8.62 18.04
C PHE A 211 -23.01 -7.41 17.10
N ILE A 212 -24.06 -6.61 17.19
CA ILE A 212 -24.14 -5.32 16.51
C ILE A 212 -23.57 -4.27 17.45
N LEU A 213 -22.56 -3.54 16.96
CA LEU A 213 -21.79 -2.56 17.72
C LEU A 213 -22.06 -1.16 17.15
N PRO A 214 -23.09 -0.47 17.62
CA PRO A 214 -23.42 0.86 17.13
C PRO A 214 -22.53 1.98 17.69
N HIS A 215 -22.21 2.94 16.83
CA HIS A 215 -21.78 4.27 17.24
C HIS A 215 -22.92 5.03 17.92
N HIS A 216 -22.54 5.93 18.84
CA HIS A 216 -23.44 6.92 19.44
C HIS A 216 -24.15 7.74 18.37
N ARG A 217 -25.48 7.74 18.43
CA ARG A 217 -26.34 8.52 17.53
C ARG A 217 -26.43 9.96 18.02
N HIS A 218 -26.00 10.88 17.16
CA HIS A 218 -25.84 12.28 17.53
C HIS A 218 -27.13 12.92 18.08
N GLN A 219 -26.98 13.65 19.18
CA GLN A 219 -27.96 14.56 19.76
C GLN A 219 -27.41 16.00 19.84
N PRO A 220 -28.26 17.04 19.77
CA PRO A 220 -27.81 18.44 19.73
C PRO A 220 -26.94 18.88 20.92
N THR A 221 -27.20 18.33 22.11
CA THR A 221 -26.48 18.67 23.36
C THR A 221 -25.25 17.79 23.59
N ASP A 222 -24.88 16.94 22.63
CA ASP A 222 -23.71 16.09 22.76
C ASP A 222 -22.44 16.94 22.95
N PHE A 223 -21.55 16.43 23.80
CA PHE A 223 -20.25 17.06 24.10
C PHE A 223 -20.30 18.44 24.78
N GLU A 224 -21.47 18.95 25.17
CA GLU A 224 -21.58 20.18 25.96
C GLU A 224 -20.77 20.06 27.27
N GLY A 225 -19.89 21.03 27.52
CA GLY A 225 -19.03 21.04 28.69
C GLY A 225 -17.84 20.08 28.66
N TRP A 226 -17.59 19.35 27.56
CA TRP A 226 -16.42 18.49 27.43
C TRP A 226 -15.14 19.29 27.19
N ALA A 227 -14.06 18.92 27.89
CA ALA A 227 -12.80 19.66 27.84
C ALA A 227 -11.96 19.37 26.58
N HIS A 228 -11.96 18.12 26.09
CA HIS A 228 -11.01 17.63 25.09
C HIS A 228 -11.66 16.68 24.08
N LEU A 229 -12.44 17.22 23.13
CA LEU A 229 -12.95 16.41 22.03
C LEU A 229 -11.82 16.01 21.10
N THR A 230 -11.86 14.77 20.62
CA THR A 230 -11.00 14.34 19.51
C THR A 230 -11.42 15.04 18.21
N PRO A 231 -10.53 15.17 17.21
CA PRO A 231 -10.91 15.70 15.89
C PRO A 231 -12.07 14.92 15.26
N SER A 232 -12.11 13.59 15.42
CA SER A 232 -13.19 12.75 14.91
C SER A 232 -14.53 13.04 15.59
N GLN A 233 -14.56 13.22 16.91
CA GLN A 233 -15.80 13.57 17.64
C GLN A 233 -16.30 14.95 17.24
N LYS A 234 -15.39 15.92 17.10
CA LYS A 234 -15.74 17.26 16.63
C LYS A 234 -16.37 17.23 15.24
N ALA A 235 -15.76 16.50 14.30
CA ALA A 235 -16.30 16.32 12.96
C ALA A 235 -17.65 15.59 12.98
N ALA A 236 -17.77 14.50 13.74
CA ALA A 236 -19.01 13.74 13.85
C ALA A 236 -20.17 14.60 14.38
N HIS A 237 -19.90 15.47 15.35
CA HIS A 237 -20.87 16.43 15.86
C HIS A 237 -21.26 17.50 14.82
N GLU A 238 -20.27 18.09 14.14
CA GLU A 238 -20.52 19.11 13.11
C GLU A 238 -21.36 18.58 11.93
N TYR A 239 -21.09 17.34 11.50
CA TYR A 239 -21.86 16.67 10.44
C TYR A 239 -23.13 15.97 10.95
N GLN A 240 -23.35 15.97 12.26
CA GLN A 240 -24.46 15.27 12.93
C GLN A 240 -24.57 13.81 12.49
N LEU A 241 -23.44 13.10 12.49
CA LEU A 241 -23.40 11.71 12.00
C LEU A 241 -24.32 10.83 12.84
N PHE A 242 -25.08 9.98 12.15
CA PHE A 242 -26.03 9.05 12.75
C PHE A 242 -27.09 9.74 13.64
N ALA A 243 -27.45 10.99 13.35
CA ALA A 243 -28.36 11.77 14.19
C ALA A 243 -29.61 10.98 14.58
N GLU A 244 -29.96 11.01 15.85
CA GLU A 244 -31.11 10.27 16.37
C GLU A 244 -32.41 10.73 15.69
N GLY A 245 -33.23 9.76 15.26
CA GLY A 245 -34.46 10.02 14.52
C GLY A 245 -34.26 10.44 13.05
N SER A 246 -33.02 10.51 12.57
CA SER A 246 -32.73 10.70 11.14
C SER A 246 -32.56 9.38 10.43
N TRP A 247 -32.86 9.35 9.12
CA TRP A 247 -32.64 8.17 8.27
C TRP A 247 -31.17 7.70 8.30
N GLY A 248 -30.20 8.62 8.37
CA GLY A 248 -28.78 8.31 8.43
C GLY A 248 -28.37 7.52 9.69
N GLY A 249 -29.07 7.75 10.80
CA GLY A 249 -28.90 7.03 12.06
C GLY A 249 -29.74 5.75 12.18
N GLU A 250 -30.49 5.38 11.15
CA GLU A 250 -31.16 4.07 11.07
C GLU A 250 -30.19 3.00 10.55
N TRP A 251 -30.49 1.74 10.87
CA TRP A 251 -29.75 0.60 10.35
C TRP A 251 -29.86 0.52 8.83
N TYR A 252 -28.77 0.13 8.17
CA TYR A 252 -28.81 -0.18 6.76
C TYR A 252 -29.75 -1.36 6.48
N PRO A 253 -30.65 -1.28 5.47
CA PRO A 253 -31.57 -2.35 5.14
C PRO A 253 -30.87 -3.71 4.96
N GLY A 254 -31.28 -4.70 5.74
CA GLY A 254 -30.70 -6.04 5.72
C GLY A 254 -29.45 -6.22 6.59
N PHE A 255 -28.91 -5.18 7.22
CA PHE A 255 -27.76 -5.25 8.15
C PHE A 255 -28.07 -4.82 9.58
N GLY A 256 -29.33 -4.44 9.86
CA GLY A 256 -29.81 -4.27 11.22
C GLY A 256 -29.86 -5.58 12.03
N PRO A 257 -30.16 -5.48 13.32
CA PRO A 257 -30.30 -6.64 14.20
C PRO A 257 -31.49 -7.53 13.80
N GLU A 258 -31.26 -8.84 13.83
CA GLU A 258 -32.28 -9.88 13.65
C GLU A 258 -32.50 -10.65 14.97
N PRO A 259 -33.57 -11.46 15.11
CA PRO A 259 -33.79 -12.27 16.29
C PRO A 259 -32.57 -13.15 16.62
N GLY A 260 -32.08 -13.05 17.86
CA GLY A 260 -30.89 -13.76 18.33
C GLY A 260 -29.60 -12.93 18.33
N ASP A 261 -29.57 -11.80 17.61
CA ASP A 261 -28.43 -10.89 17.63
C ASP A 261 -28.36 -10.12 18.97
N VAL A 262 -27.15 -9.78 19.39
CA VAL A 262 -26.90 -8.95 20.57
C VAL A 262 -26.62 -7.52 20.12
N VAL A 263 -27.45 -6.57 20.52
CA VAL A 263 -27.18 -5.14 20.30
C VAL A 263 -26.46 -4.59 21.52
N VAL A 264 -25.25 -4.10 21.32
CA VAL A 264 -24.40 -3.53 22.37
C VAL A 264 -24.73 -2.06 22.56
N LYS A 265 -24.47 -1.51 23.74
CA LYS A 265 -24.59 -0.07 24.00
C LYS A 265 -23.76 0.74 23.03
N GLU A 266 -24.31 1.89 22.63
CA GLU A 266 -23.66 2.77 21.66
C GLU A 266 -22.31 3.30 22.18
N HIS A 267 -21.27 3.23 21.35
CA HIS A 267 -19.94 3.73 21.72
C HIS A 267 -19.73 5.20 21.33
N TRP A 268 -19.17 5.96 22.27
CA TRP A 268 -18.91 7.40 22.15
C TRP A 268 -17.61 7.77 21.42
N GLY A 269 -16.74 6.78 21.20
CA GLY A 269 -15.47 6.94 20.52
C GLY A 269 -15.25 5.79 19.54
N ALA A 270 -14.02 5.58 19.07
CA ALA A 270 -13.75 4.53 18.09
C ALA A 270 -13.81 3.10 18.68
N SER A 271 -13.49 2.93 19.96
CA SER A 271 -13.51 1.59 20.56
C SER A 271 -14.92 1.20 21.00
N SER A 272 -15.47 0.14 20.42
CA SER A 272 -16.75 -0.45 20.84
C SER A 272 -16.69 -1.17 22.19
N PHE A 273 -15.50 -1.27 22.81
CA PHE A 273 -15.31 -1.74 24.18
C PHE A 273 -15.29 -0.59 25.19
N ALA A 274 -14.80 0.58 24.79
CA ALA A 274 -14.69 1.72 25.70
C ALA A 274 -16.07 2.33 25.93
N ASN A 275 -16.51 2.38 27.19
CA ASN A 275 -17.79 2.97 27.61
C ASN A 275 -19.05 2.23 27.09
N THR A 276 -18.94 0.93 26.81
CA THR A 276 -20.07 0.06 26.43
C THR A 276 -20.19 -1.14 27.37
N ASP A 277 -21.13 -2.05 27.09
CA ASP A 277 -21.25 -3.34 27.76
C ASP A 277 -20.66 -4.53 26.97
N LEU A 278 -19.89 -4.29 25.90
CA LEU A 278 -19.37 -5.34 25.00
C LEU A 278 -18.59 -6.44 25.73
N ASP A 279 -17.56 -6.09 26.50
CA ASP A 279 -16.70 -7.07 27.19
C ASP A 279 -17.52 -7.94 28.17
N VAL A 280 -18.42 -7.31 28.92
CA VAL A 280 -19.31 -8.03 29.85
C VAL A 280 -20.19 -9.02 29.08
N GLN A 281 -20.81 -8.59 27.97
CA GLN A 281 -21.67 -9.46 27.17
C GLN A 281 -20.90 -10.63 26.55
N LEU A 282 -19.68 -10.39 26.06
CA LEU A 282 -18.81 -11.44 25.50
C LEU A 282 -18.38 -12.44 26.59
N ARG A 283 -17.89 -11.95 27.73
CA ARG A 283 -17.41 -12.80 28.85
C ARG A 283 -18.53 -13.64 29.46
N GLN A 284 -19.71 -13.07 29.66
CA GLN A 284 -20.88 -13.80 30.18
C GLN A 284 -21.33 -14.94 29.25
N ARG A 285 -20.94 -14.90 27.98
CA ARG A 285 -21.23 -15.94 26.97
C ARG A 285 -20.02 -16.84 26.68
N GLY A 286 -18.92 -16.70 27.43
CA GLY A 286 -17.72 -17.51 27.23
C GLY A 286 -17.02 -17.28 25.87
N ILE A 287 -17.25 -16.11 25.24
CA ILE A 287 -16.60 -15.78 23.97
C ILE A 287 -15.13 -15.50 24.21
N THR A 288 -14.28 -16.08 23.37
CA THR A 288 -12.81 -15.91 23.38
C THR A 288 -12.26 -15.56 21.99
N HIS A 289 -13.02 -15.82 20.92
CA HIS A 289 -12.64 -15.51 19.54
C HIS A 289 -13.61 -14.47 18.96
N VAL A 290 -13.08 -13.42 18.35
CA VAL A 290 -13.88 -12.32 17.80
C VAL A 290 -13.49 -12.03 16.36
N ILE A 291 -14.50 -11.94 15.49
CA ILE A 291 -14.36 -11.66 14.06
C ILE A 291 -14.91 -10.27 13.80
N PHE A 292 -14.08 -9.36 13.28
CA PHE A 292 -14.48 -7.97 13.01
C PHE A 292 -14.87 -7.76 11.55
N ILE A 293 -16.04 -7.15 11.35
CA ILE A 293 -16.54 -6.61 10.07
C ILE A 293 -17.19 -5.24 10.29
N GLY A 294 -17.39 -4.48 9.22
CA GLY A 294 -18.06 -3.17 9.26
C GLY A 294 -17.09 -2.00 9.07
N LEU A 295 -17.39 -0.86 9.69
CA LEU A 295 -16.71 0.40 9.39
C LEU A 295 -16.21 1.11 10.66
N ILE A 296 -15.15 1.92 10.60
CA ILE A 296 -14.22 2.13 9.49
C ILE A 296 -12.91 1.37 9.81
N ALA A 297 -12.27 0.77 8.80
CA ALA A 297 -11.15 -0.16 8.97
C ALA A 297 -10.00 0.38 9.85
N ASN A 298 -9.53 1.60 9.57
CA ASN A 298 -8.44 2.26 10.29
C ASN A 298 -8.89 3.11 11.50
N THR A 299 -10.17 3.05 11.89
CA THR A 299 -10.69 3.75 13.07
C THR A 299 -11.41 2.79 14.01
N CYS A 300 -12.73 2.62 13.92
CA CYS A 300 -13.52 1.83 14.86
C CYS A 300 -13.12 0.35 14.85
N ILE A 301 -12.86 -0.22 13.67
CA ILE A 301 -12.41 -1.61 13.52
C ILE A 301 -11.04 -1.78 14.18
N GLU A 302 -10.03 -1.03 13.74
CA GLU A 302 -8.67 -1.13 14.29
C GLU A 302 -8.62 -0.86 15.80
N THR A 303 -9.32 0.17 16.28
CA THR A 303 -9.32 0.53 17.71
C THR A 303 -9.99 -0.55 18.56
N SER A 304 -11.14 -1.08 18.11
CA SER A 304 -11.85 -2.14 18.82
C SER A 304 -11.08 -3.46 18.80
N ALA A 305 -10.46 -3.79 17.67
CA ALA A 305 -9.67 -5.00 17.51
C ALA A 305 -8.37 -4.96 18.34
N ARG A 306 -7.69 -3.81 18.43
CA ARG A 306 -6.57 -3.61 19.36
C ARG A 306 -7.03 -3.79 20.80
N HIS A 307 -8.13 -3.16 21.19
CA HIS A 307 -8.67 -3.31 22.55
C HIS A 307 -9.03 -4.77 22.86
N ALA A 308 -9.65 -5.49 21.92
CA ALA A 308 -9.94 -6.92 22.08
C ALA A 308 -8.66 -7.75 22.29
N ALA A 309 -7.59 -7.48 21.53
CA ALA A 309 -6.31 -8.15 21.70
C ALA A 309 -5.72 -7.90 23.10
N GLU A 310 -5.77 -6.66 23.60
CA GLU A 310 -5.31 -6.30 24.95
C GLU A 310 -6.12 -6.99 26.07
N LEU A 311 -7.41 -7.27 25.81
CA LEU A 311 -8.27 -8.03 26.71
C LEU A 311 -8.08 -9.54 26.61
N GLY A 312 -7.22 -10.02 25.71
CA GLY A 312 -6.88 -11.43 25.54
C GLY A 312 -7.78 -12.21 24.58
N TYR A 313 -8.61 -11.54 23.76
CA TYR A 313 -9.38 -12.21 22.73
C TYR A 313 -8.51 -12.62 21.54
N HIS A 314 -8.84 -13.75 20.92
CA HIS A 314 -8.31 -14.11 19.61
C HIS A 314 -9.01 -13.26 18.53
N VAL A 315 -8.24 -12.37 17.89
CA VAL A 315 -8.76 -11.36 16.97
C VAL A 315 -8.61 -11.78 15.51
N THR A 316 -9.72 -11.78 14.78
CA THR A 316 -9.77 -11.92 13.32
C THR A 316 -10.28 -10.65 12.65
N LEU A 317 -9.56 -10.15 11.65
CA LEU A 317 -10.02 -9.07 10.76
C LEU A 317 -10.44 -9.64 9.40
N VAL A 318 -11.60 -9.24 8.88
CA VAL A 318 -12.05 -9.60 7.53
C VAL A 318 -11.86 -8.41 6.60
N ARG A 319 -10.75 -8.40 5.86
CA ARG A 319 -10.24 -7.20 5.17
C ARG A 319 -11.11 -6.69 4.03
N ASP A 320 -11.91 -7.57 3.41
CA ASP A 320 -12.83 -7.24 2.31
C ASP A 320 -14.29 -7.10 2.79
N ALA A 321 -14.54 -7.32 4.08
CA ALA A 321 -15.80 -7.00 4.77
C ALA A 321 -15.62 -5.82 5.74
N THR A 322 -14.61 -4.98 5.49
CA THR A 322 -14.35 -3.72 6.17
C THR A 322 -13.90 -2.67 5.15
N ALA A 323 -14.17 -1.39 5.39
CA ALA A 323 -13.80 -0.32 4.46
C ALA A 323 -13.23 0.91 5.17
N ALA A 324 -12.37 1.64 4.46
CA ALA A 324 -11.82 2.93 4.86
C ALA A 324 -12.09 4.00 3.79
N MET A 325 -11.84 5.26 4.12
CA MET A 325 -12.04 6.38 3.19
C MET A 325 -10.97 6.48 2.09
N SER A 326 -9.92 5.66 2.14
CA SER A 326 -8.92 5.58 1.07
C SER A 326 -8.24 4.21 1.04
N ALA A 327 -7.63 3.89 -0.10
CA ALA A 327 -6.83 2.68 -0.25
C ALA A 327 -5.60 2.68 0.66
N GLU A 328 -4.99 3.85 0.91
CA GLU A 328 -3.88 4.00 1.86
C GLU A 328 -4.32 3.69 3.28
N ALA A 329 -5.51 4.14 3.67
CA ALA A 329 -6.08 3.82 4.98
C ALA A 329 -6.40 2.33 5.12
N MET A 330 -6.91 1.68 4.07
CA MET A 330 -7.08 0.22 4.03
C MET A 330 -5.76 -0.53 4.20
N HIS A 331 -4.72 -0.09 3.46
CA HIS A 331 -3.39 -0.66 3.54
C HIS A 331 -2.79 -0.49 4.94
N ALA A 332 -2.92 0.70 5.53
CA ALA A 332 -2.48 0.96 6.89
C ALA A 332 -3.20 0.04 7.89
N ALA A 333 -4.53 -0.05 7.84
CA ALA A 333 -5.31 -0.87 8.77
C ALA A 333 -4.94 -2.36 8.73
N HIS A 334 -4.84 -2.95 7.54
CA HIS A 334 -4.76 -4.41 7.39
C HIS A 334 -3.35 -4.94 7.12
N ASP A 335 -2.52 -4.22 6.37
CA ASP A 335 -1.21 -4.74 5.95
C ASP A 335 -0.06 -4.24 6.83
N ILE A 336 -0.22 -3.08 7.46
CA ILE A 336 0.79 -2.46 8.33
C ILE A 336 0.43 -2.67 9.80
N ASN A 337 -0.75 -2.20 10.21
CA ASN A 337 -1.15 -2.16 11.61
C ASN A 337 -1.72 -3.50 12.07
N GLY A 338 -2.63 -4.09 11.30
CA GLY A 338 -3.30 -5.37 11.58
C GLY A 338 -2.36 -6.47 12.09
N PRO A 339 -1.22 -6.76 11.42
CA PRO A 339 -0.31 -7.83 11.83
C PRO A 339 0.36 -7.62 13.19
N THR A 340 0.22 -6.43 13.79
CA THR A 340 0.76 -6.13 15.13
C THR A 340 -0.16 -6.53 16.27
N TYR A 341 -1.45 -6.81 16.01
CA TYR A 341 -2.44 -7.13 17.04
C TYR A 341 -3.47 -8.20 16.65
N ALA A 342 -3.77 -8.36 15.36
CA ALA A 342 -4.68 -9.38 14.88
C ALA A 342 -3.96 -10.72 14.79
N HIS A 343 -4.60 -11.77 15.31
CA HIS A 343 -4.07 -13.13 15.21
C HIS A 343 -4.27 -13.69 13.81
N THR A 344 -5.30 -13.21 13.10
CA THR A 344 -5.64 -13.67 11.76
C THR A 344 -6.27 -12.54 10.94
N ILE A 345 -5.86 -12.40 9.68
CA ILE A 345 -6.44 -11.44 8.73
C ILE A 345 -6.85 -12.22 7.49
N LEU A 346 -8.13 -12.22 7.16
CA LEU A 346 -8.72 -13.04 6.11
C LEU A 346 -9.51 -12.20 5.11
N THR A 347 -9.69 -12.76 3.92
CA THR A 347 -10.80 -12.42 3.04
C THR A 347 -12.08 -13.11 3.51
N THR A 348 -13.21 -12.62 3.03
CA THR A 348 -14.52 -13.21 3.26
C THR A 348 -14.55 -14.65 2.74
N ALA A 349 -13.94 -14.92 1.58
CA ALA A 349 -13.89 -16.26 1.02
C ALA A 349 -13.14 -17.25 1.92
N GLU A 350 -11.99 -16.83 2.48
CA GLU A 350 -11.21 -17.66 3.41
C GLU A 350 -11.95 -17.89 4.73
N LEU A 351 -12.61 -16.86 5.28
CA LEU A 351 -13.43 -17.01 6.48
C LEU A 351 -14.59 -17.98 6.26
N VAL A 352 -15.36 -17.80 5.19
CA VAL A 352 -16.50 -18.69 4.85
C VAL A 352 -16.02 -20.14 4.71
N GLY A 353 -14.88 -20.36 4.04
CA GLY A 353 -14.29 -21.69 3.91
C GLY A 353 -13.92 -22.32 5.26
N LYS A 354 -13.42 -21.52 6.21
CA LYS A 354 -13.11 -21.99 7.57
C LYS A 354 -14.35 -22.27 8.40
N LEU A 355 -15.38 -21.44 8.33
CA LEU A 355 -16.63 -21.65 9.07
C LEU A 355 -17.41 -22.89 8.59
N ALA A 356 -17.35 -23.20 7.29
CA ALA A 356 -17.98 -24.42 6.75
C ALA A 356 -17.36 -25.72 7.28
N GLN A 357 -16.09 -25.68 7.73
CA GLN A 357 -15.44 -26.84 8.36
C GLN A 357 -15.96 -27.07 9.79
N VAL A 358 -16.34 -26.00 10.50
CA VAL A 358 -16.90 -26.07 11.87
C VAL A 358 -18.27 -26.74 11.89
N THR A 359 -19.06 -26.59 10.83
CA THR A 359 -20.41 -27.19 10.72
C THR A 359 -20.39 -28.69 10.35
N ALA A 360 -19.24 -29.21 9.93
CA ALA A 360 -19.11 -30.60 9.47
C ALA A 360 -18.67 -31.57 10.59
N GLU A 361 -18.24 -31.05 11.74
CA GLU A 361 -17.94 -31.77 12.97
C GLU A 361 -19.12 -31.67 13.95
#